data_AF-A0A520IP50-F1
#
_entry.id   AF-A0A520IP50-F1
#
_cell.length_a   1.000
_cell.length_b   1.000
_cell.length_c   1.000
_cell.angle_alpha   90.00
_cell.angle_beta   90.00
_cell.angle_gamma   90.00
#
_symmetry.space_group_name_H-M   'P 1'
#
loop_
_entity.id
_entity.type
_entity.pdbx_description
1 polymer ?
#
loop_
_entity_poly.entity_id
_entity_poly.type
_entity_poly.pdbx_seq_one_letter_code
_entity_poly.pdbx_strand_id
1 'polypeptide(L)'
;MKIQEKKIQLDRLLKLINSAIDYRIKLASSGEMSDAMSEVMVPGYEDIRSASYLLHQKSQLSKLKYWWKCLQEEPRETRDRGFQTFITSQTGIAVDIFDAFEKKIERIIHSGRVKSDDEYREVVEKLDALIQDESGDADLICILNGLVTSFEKKIPGI
;
A
#
# COMPACT_ATOMS: atom_id res chain seq x y z
N MET A 1 23.70 16.46 -13.58
CA MET A 1 23.23 15.78 -12.35
C MET A 1 21.74 15.40 -12.41
N LYS A 2 20.80 16.35 -12.56
CA LYS A 2 19.34 16.09 -12.55
C LYS A 2 18.80 15.09 -13.59
N ILE A 3 19.41 14.99 -14.77
CA ILE A 3 18.97 14.05 -15.84
C ILE A 3 19.26 12.59 -15.46
N GLN A 4 20.44 12.32 -14.90
CA GLN A 4 20.85 10.98 -14.49
C GLN A 4 20.01 10.47 -13.32
N GLU A 5 19.76 11.32 -12.32
CA GLU A 5 18.87 11.01 -11.19
C GLU A 5 17.44 10.72 -11.65
N LYS A 6 16.92 11.52 -12.60
CA LYS A 6 15.60 11.30 -13.17
C LYS A 6 15.53 9.95 -13.90
N LYS A 7 16.55 9.60 -14.69
CA LYS A 7 16.63 8.31 -15.38
C LYS A 7 16.65 7.13 -14.40
N ILE A 8 17.48 7.20 -13.36
CA ILE A 8 17.52 6.19 -12.30
C ILE A 8 16.15 6.01 -11.63
N GLN A 9 15.44 7.11 -11.33
CA GLN A 9 14.09 7.03 -10.76
C GLN A 9 13.08 6.41 -11.73
N LEU A 10 13.14 6.74 -13.02
CA LEU A 10 12.28 6.14 -14.04
C LEU A 10 12.51 4.63 -14.15
N ASP A 11 13.78 4.20 -14.25
CA ASP A 11 14.16 2.79 -14.35
C ASP A 11 13.73 2.01 -13.09
N ARG A 12 13.92 2.62 -11.91
CA ARG A 12 13.48 2.04 -10.64
C ARG A 12 11.97 1.86 -10.60
N LEU A 13 11.20 2.89 -10.95
CA LEU A 13 9.73 2.83 -10.92
C LEU A 13 9.18 1.83 -11.92
N LEU A 14 9.74 1.76 -13.12
CA LEU A 14 9.31 0.77 -14.13
C LEU A 14 9.51 -0.67 -13.62
N LYS A 15 10.66 -0.96 -13.00
CA LYS A 15 10.91 -2.28 -12.38
C LYS A 15 9.88 -2.62 -11.30
N LEU A 16 9.58 -1.67 -10.41
CA LEU A 16 8.62 -1.86 -9.33
C LEU A 16 7.20 -2.08 -9.85
N ILE A 17 6.76 -1.28 -10.83
CA ILE A 17 5.45 -1.41 -11.47
C ILE A 17 5.30 -2.77 -12.14
N ASN A 18 6.29 -3.18 -12.94
CA ASN A 18 6.24 -4.47 -13.62
C ASN A 18 6.19 -5.63 -12.63
N SER A 19 6.97 -5.57 -11.55
CA SER A 19 6.96 -6.61 -10.52
C SER A 19 5.63 -6.65 -9.75
N ALA A 20 5.01 -5.50 -9.46
CA ALA A 20 3.67 -5.48 -8.89
C ALA A 20 2.62 -6.10 -9.82
N ILE A 21 2.70 -5.82 -11.13
CA ILE A 21 1.84 -6.43 -12.14
C ILE A 21 2.03 -7.94 -12.18
N ASP A 22 3.28 -8.42 -12.17
CA ASP A 22 3.60 -9.85 -12.15
C ASP A 22 2.99 -10.55 -10.92
N TYR A 23 3.03 -9.89 -9.76
CA TYR A 23 2.39 -10.38 -8.55
C TYR A 23 0.86 -10.50 -8.71
N ARG A 24 0.21 -9.49 -9.29
CA ARG A 24 -1.24 -9.50 -9.52
C ARG A 24 -1.66 -10.60 -10.50
N ILE A 25 -0.91 -10.76 -11.59
CA ILE A 25 -1.14 -11.85 -12.55
C ILE A 25 -0.95 -13.20 -11.88
N LYS A 26 0.11 -13.35 -11.06
CA LYS A 26 0.34 -14.58 -10.29
C LYS A 26 -0.84 -14.91 -9.36
N LEU A 27 -1.38 -13.93 -8.65
CA LEU A 27 -2.57 -14.13 -7.80
C LEU A 27 -3.79 -14.52 -8.64
N ALA A 28 -4.04 -13.83 -9.75
CA ALA A 28 -5.14 -14.16 -10.65
C ALA A 28 -5.01 -15.58 -11.24
N SER A 29 -3.78 -16.07 -11.45
CA SER A 29 -3.48 -17.42 -11.93
C SER A 29 -3.31 -18.48 -10.84
N SER A 30 -3.40 -18.10 -9.55
CA SER A 30 -3.16 -19.02 -8.42
C SER A 30 -4.31 -19.98 -8.13
N GLY A 31 -5.46 -19.82 -8.81
CA GLY A 31 -6.68 -20.59 -8.59
C GLY A 31 -7.60 -20.05 -7.49
N GLU A 32 -7.18 -18.99 -6.78
CA GLU A 32 -8.04 -18.25 -5.84
C GLU A 32 -9.13 -17.42 -6.55
N MET A 33 -8.91 -17.13 -7.83
CA MET A 33 -9.82 -16.41 -8.71
C MET A 33 -10.41 -17.37 -9.76
N SER A 34 -11.68 -17.17 -10.15
CA SER A 34 -12.28 -17.96 -11.22
C SER A 34 -11.61 -17.67 -12.56
N ASP A 35 -11.56 -18.69 -13.44
CA ASP A 35 -10.95 -18.56 -14.77
C ASP A 35 -11.55 -17.38 -15.57
N ALA A 36 -12.88 -17.24 -15.55
CA ALA A 36 -13.58 -16.15 -16.22
C ALA A 36 -13.17 -14.76 -15.70
N MET A 37 -12.88 -14.63 -14.41
CA MET A 37 -12.41 -13.37 -13.84
C MET A 37 -10.94 -13.12 -14.18
N SER A 38 -10.12 -14.18 -14.17
CA SER A 38 -8.70 -14.11 -14.55
C SER A 38 -8.53 -13.68 -16.01
N GLU A 39 -9.33 -14.23 -16.93
CA GLU A 39 -9.37 -13.87 -18.35
C GLU A 39 -9.71 -12.39 -18.59
N VAL A 40 -10.47 -11.76 -17.70
CA VAL A 40 -10.83 -10.33 -17.78
C VAL A 40 -9.75 -9.45 -17.14
N MET A 41 -9.22 -9.85 -15.99
CA MET A 41 -8.31 -9.02 -15.19
C MET A 41 -6.88 -8.99 -15.73
N VAL A 42 -6.36 -10.14 -16.19
CA VAL A 42 -4.96 -10.25 -16.68
C VAL A 42 -4.69 -9.30 -17.86
N PRO A 43 -5.54 -9.20 -18.89
CA PRO A 43 -5.36 -8.21 -19.96
C PRO A 43 -5.27 -6.77 -19.44
N GLY A 44 -6.11 -6.40 -18.45
CA GLY A 44 -6.07 -5.06 -17.85
C GLY A 44 -4.73 -4.76 -17.16
N TYR A 45 -4.13 -5.76 -16.51
CA TYR A 45 -2.79 -5.63 -15.92
C TYR A 45 -1.69 -5.50 -16.98
N GLU A 46 -1.80 -6.21 -18.11
CA GLU A 46 -0.88 -6.09 -19.25
C GLU A 46 -1.00 -4.72 -19.97
N ASP A 47 -2.19 -4.15 -20.02
CA ASP A 47 -2.40 -2.79 -20.54
C ASP A 47 -1.70 -1.75 -19.66
N ILE A 48 -1.79 -1.88 -18.34
CA ILE A 48 -1.03 -1.05 -17.41
C ILE A 48 0.47 -1.26 -17.64
N ARG A 49 0.94 -2.49 -17.84
CA ARG A 49 2.37 -2.75 -18.13
C ARG A 49 2.81 -2.01 -19.38
N SER A 50 2.08 -2.16 -20.47
CA SER A 50 2.37 -1.53 -21.77
C SER A 50 2.41 0.00 -21.67
N ALA A 51 1.43 0.58 -20.99
CA ALA A 51 1.37 2.01 -20.79
C ALA A 51 2.48 2.53 -19.85
N SER A 52 2.97 1.72 -18.90
CA SER A 52 4.10 2.10 -18.05
C SER A 52 5.40 2.25 -18.86
N TYR A 53 5.63 1.37 -19.85
CA TYR A 53 6.74 1.51 -20.79
C TYR A 53 6.64 2.79 -21.62
N LEU A 54 5.43 3.13 -22.11
CA LEU A 54 5.22 4.38 -22.85
C LEU A 54 5.48 5.62 -21.99
N LEU A 55 5.06 5.60 -20.72
CA LEU A 55 5.33 6.68 -19.77
C LEU A 55 6.84 6.81 -19.47
N HIS A 56 7.53 5.68 -19.34
CA HIS A 56 8.99 5.64 -19.16
C HIS A 56 9.73 6.24 -20.37
N GLN A 57 9.40 5.80 -21.59
CA GLN A 57 9.98 6.34 -22.83
C GLN A 57 9.76 7.86 -22.96
N LYS A 58 8.57 8.34 -22.55
CA LYS A 58 8.22 9.77 -22.53
C LYS A 58 8.75 10.52 -21.31
N SER A 59 9.55 9.87 -20.45
CA SER A 59 10.13 10.45 -19.23
C SER A 59 9.12 11.08 -18.27
N GLN A 60 7.92 10.49 -18.17
CA GLN A 60 6.77 10.95 -17.39
C GLN A 60 6.85 10.47 -15.92
N LEU A 61 7.83 10.99 -15.19
CA LEU A 61 8.14 10.55 -13.82
C LEU A 61 6.95 10.65 -12.85
N SER A 62 6.20 11.76 -12.89
CA SER A 62 5.05 11.98 -11.99
C SER A 62 3.95 10.94 -12.19
N LYS A 63 3.67 10.55 -13.44
CA LYS A 63 2.67 9.54 -13.76
C LYS A 63 3.09 8.15 -13.30
N LEU A 64 4.37 7.79 -13.48
CA LEU A 64 4.90 6.53 -12.95
C LEU A 64 4.87 6.48 -11.42
N LYS A 65 5.16 7.59 -10.74
CA LYS A 65 5.00 7.67 -9.27
C LYS A 65 3.55 7.47 -8.85
N TYR A 66 2.61 8.06 -9.58
CA TYR A 66 1.18 7.89 -9.32
C TYR A 66 0.74 6.43 -9.52
N TRP A 67 1.14 5.78 -10.61
CA TRP A 67 0.80 4.37 -10.85
C TRP A 67 1.41 3.43 -9.82
N TRP A 68 2.66 3.67 -9.45
CA TRP A 68 3.28 2.93 -8.36
C TRP A 68 2.47 3.08 -7.06
N LYS A 69 2.02 4.30 -6.72
CA LYS A 69 1.15 4.52 -5.55
C LYS A 69 -0.15 3.72 -5.65
N CYS A 70 -0.88 3.80 -6.76
CA CYS A 70 -2.14 3.08 -6.94
C CYS A 70 -1.98 1.56 -6.81
N LEU A 71 -0.91 0.99 -7.36
CA LEU A 71 -0.65 -0.46 -7.27
C LEU A 71 -0.36 -0.96 -5.85
N GLN A 72 -0.01 -0.05 -4.92
CA GLN A 72 0.21 -0.36 -3.52
C GLN A 72 -1.02 -0.15 -2.63
N GLU A 73 -2.11 0.45 -3.12
CA GLU A 73 -3.25 0.83 -2.27
C GLU A 73 -3.88 -0.41 -1.62
N GLU A 74 -4.34 -1.36 -2.41
CA GLU A 74 -4.94 -2.59 -1.90
C GLU A 74 -3.95 -3.45 -1.08
N PRO A 75 -2.70 -3.76 -1.52
CA PRO A 75 -1.77 -4.53 -0.69
C PRO A 75 -1.46 -3.87 0.66
N ARG A 76 -1.50 -2.54 0.71
CA ARG A 76 -1.34 -1.80 1.96
C ARG A 76 -2.57 -1.96 2.86
N GLU A 77 -3.77 -1.80 2.30
CA GLU A 77 -5.06 -1.95 3.02
C GLU A 77 -5.29 -3.38 3.52
N THR A 78 -4.95 -4.38 2.69
CA THR A 78 -5.12 -5.81 3.04
C THR A 78 -3.93 -6.38 3.81
N ARG A 79 -2.91 -5.56 4.11
CA ARG A 79 -1.67 -5.97 4.78
C ARG A 79 -0.98 -7.14 4.08
N ASP A 80 -1.00 -7.15 2.76
CA ASP A 80 -0.37 -8.18 1.95
C ASP A 80 1.17 -8.08 2.01
N ARG A 81 1.76 -8.73 3.03
CA ARG A 81 3.22 -8.86 3.17
C ARG A 81 3.83 -9.69 2.04
N GLY A 82 3.04 -10.53 1.37
CA GLY A 82 3.43 -11.30 0.20
C GLY A 82 3.81 -10.41 -0.97
N PHE A 83 3.04 -9.36 -1.22
CA PHE A 83 3.32 -8.35 -2.24
C PHE A 83 4.70 -7.70 -2.05
N GLN A 84 4.99 -7.19 -0.85
CA GLN A 84 6.27 -6.55 -0.55
C GLN A 84 7.45 -7.51 -0.69
N THR A 85 7.29 -8.73 -0.17
CA THR A 85 8.32 -9.79 -0.23
C THR A 85 8.61 -10.16 -1.67
N PHE A 86 7.56 -10.36 -2.47
CA PHE A 86 7.67 -10.70 -3.88
C PHE A 86 8.43 -9.63 -4.66
N ILE A 87 8.02 -8.35 -4.53
CA ILE A 87 8.67 -7.25 -5.26
C ILE A 87 10.14 -7.10 -4.87
N THR A 88 10.44 -7.18 -3.57
CA THR A 88 11.82 -7.09 -3.07
C THR A 88 12.66 -8.24 -3.63
N SER A 89 12.13 -9.47 -3.64
CA SER A 89 12.84 -10.64 -4.16
C SER A 89 13.10 -10.56 -5.67
N GLN A 90 12.13 -10.05 -6.45
CA GLN A 90 12.22 -10.02 -7.90
C GLN A 90 13.11 -8.88 -8.41
N THR A 91 13.11 -7.75 -7.71
CA THR A 91 13.80 -6.53 -8.17
C THR A 91 15.11 -6.25 -7.45
N GLY A 92 15.32 -6.85 -6.28
CA GLY A 92 16.41 -6.49 -5.34
C GLY A 92 16.24 -5.10 -4.71
N ILE A 93 15.10 -4.45 -4.90
CA ILE A 93 14.81 -3.12 -4.37
C ILE A 93 14.03 -3.32 -3.08
N ALA A 94 14.59 -2.88 -1.95
CA ALA A 94 13.83 -2.80 -0.70
C ALA A 94 12.65 -1.83 -0.88
N VAL A 95 11.46 -2.34 -0.63
CA VAL A 95 10.22 -1.58 -0.59
C VAL A 95 9.63 -1.73 0.80
N ASP A 96 9.17 -0.62 1.36
CA ASP A 96 8.33 -0.64 2.54
C ASP A 96 7.04 0.11 2.20
N ILE A 97 5.98 -0.65 1.90
CA ILE A 97 4.68 -0.08 1.54
C ILE A 97 3.85 0.27 2.79
N PHE A 98 4.26 -0.24 3.95
CA PHE A 98 3.57 -0.11 5.22
C PHE A 98 4.14 1.02 6.08
N ASP A 99 5.42 1.35 5.94
CA ASP A 99 6.13 2.38 6.72
C ASP A 99 5.40 3.72 6.74
N ALA A 100 4.82 4.16 5.62
CA ALA A 100 4.08 5.42 5.58
C ALA A 100 2.82 5.39 6.46
N PHE A 101 2.14 4.24 6.51
CA PHE A 101 0.99 4.00 7.39
C PHE A 101 1.44 3.91 8.84
N GLU A 102 2.46 3.10 9.15
CA GLU A 102 3.00 2.95 10.50
C GLU A 102 3.50 4.29 11.06
N LYS A 103 4.29 5.05 10.29
CA LYS A 103 4.72 6.41 10.68
C LYS A 103 3.57 7.38 10.87
N LYS A 104 2.43 7.18 10.20
CA LYS A 104 1.24 8.01 10.43
C LYS A 104 0.59 7.64 11.75
N ILE A 105 0.41 6.34 12.03
CA ILE A 105 -0.08 5.84 13.32
C ILE A 105 0.81 6.32 14.47
N GLU A 106 2.13 6.18 14.35
CA GLU A 106 3.09 6.65 15.35
C GLU A 106 2.94 8.15 15.62
N ARG A 107 2.78 8.97 14.57
CA ARG A 107 2.56 10.42 14.72
C ARG A 107 1.24 10.73 15.43
N ILE A 108 0.18 9.97 15.16
CA ILE A 108 -1.11 10.14 15.83
C ILE A 108 -0.96 9.79 17.32
N ILE A 109 -0.32 8.65 17.64
CA ILE A 109 -0.01 8.22 19.01
C ILE A 109 0.80 9.29 19.75
N HIS A 110 1.91 9.75 19.17
CA HIS A 110 2.75 10.79 19.78
C HIS A 110 1.99 12.10 20.01
N SER A 111 1.03 12.43 19.13
CA SER A 111 0.21 13.61 19.31
C SER A 111 -0.87 13.46 20.39
N GLY A 112 -1.15 12.23 20.83
CA GLY A 112 -2.13 11.90 21.86
C GLY A 112 -3.59 12.19 21.47
N ARG A 113 -3.88 12.50 20.19
CA ARG A 113 -5.24 12.79 19.72
C ARG A 113 -5.41 12.49 18.24
N VAL A 114 -6.59 11.97 17.90
CA VAL A 114 -7.12 11.94 16.54
C VAL A 114 -7.70 13.31 16.19
N LYS A 115 -7.38 13.86 15.02
CA LYS A 115 -7.76 15.23 14.61
C LYS A 115 -8.78 15.26 13.47
N SER A 116 -8.99 14.16 12.76
CA SER A 116 -9.92 14.08 11.64
C SER A 116 -10.51 12.68 11.49
N ASP A 117 -11.60 12.58 10.75
CA ASP A 117 -12.24 11.30 10.42
C ASP A 117 -11.30 10.39 9.62
N ASP A 118 -10.38 10.96 8.84
CA ASP A 118 -9.35 10.18 8.12
C ASP A 118 -8.36 9.53 9.09
N GLU A 119 -7.85 10.29 10.07
CA GLU A 119 -6.97 9.74 11.12
C GLU A 119 -7.73 8.72 11.98
N TYR A 120 -9.02 8.96 12.23
CA TYR A 120 -9.88 8.04 12.96
C TYR A 120 -9.98 6.69 12.25
N ARG A 121 -10.32 6.69 10.96
CA ARG A 121 -10.43 5.47 10.15
C ARG A 121 -9.15 4.65 10.14
N GLU A 122 -8.00 5.31 9.98
CA GLU A 122 -6.71 4.64 9.98
C GLU A 122 -6.33 4.05 11.35
N VAL A 123 -6.66 4.74 12.45
CA VAL A 123 -6.44 4.22 13.81
C VAL A 123 -7.31 2.99 14.08
N VAL A 124 -8.58 3.03 13.67
CA VAL A 124 -9.49 1.88 13.76
C VAL A 124 -8.98 0.71 12.92
N GLU A 125 -8.55 0.95 11.68
CA GLU A 125 -7.96 -0.07 10.82
C GLU A 125 -6.70 -0.69 11.44
N LYS A 126 -5.85 0.13 12.09
CA LYS A 126 -4.68 -0.39 12.82
C LYS A 126 -5.11 -1.29 13.98
N LEU A 127 -6.04 -0.81 14.80
CA LEU A 127 -6.56 -1.49 16.00
C LEU A 127 -7.23 -2.82 15.64
N ASP A 128 -8.15 -2.83 14.68
CA ASP A 128 -8.89 -4.02 14.25
C ASP A 128 -7.93 -5.12 13.87
N ALA A 129 -6.93 -4.81 13.06
CA ALA A 129 -6.00 -5.83 12.62
C ALA A 129 -4.82 -6.06 13.59
N LEU A 130 -4.75 -5.39 14.75
CA LEU A 130 -3.98 -5.86 15.92
C LEU A 130 -4.81 -6.85 16.75
N ILE A 131 -6.13 -6.63 16.86
CA ILE A 131 -7.05 -7.52 17.56
C ILE A 131 -7.17 -8.87 16.84
N GLN A 132 -7.14 -8.87 15.51
CA GLN A 132 -7.16 -10.08 14.68
C GLN A 132 -5.83 -10.85 14.68
N ASP A 133 -4.74 -10.25 15.16
CA ASP A 133 -3.43 -10.90 15.27
C ASP A 133 -3.30 -11.56 16.66
N GLU A 134 -3.17 -12.89 16.69
CA GLU A 134 -3.01 -13.66 17.94
C GLU A 134 -1.77 -13.25 18.75
N SER A 135 -0.80 -12.60 18.11
CA SER A 135 0.42 -12.05 18.73
C SER A 135 0.34 -10.54 19.04
N GLY A 136 -0.86 -9.96 18.99
CA GLY A 136 -1.09 -8.52 19.09
C GLY A 136 -0.46 -7.86 20.33
N ASP A 137 0.17 -6.71 20.10
CA ASP A 137 0.76 -5.87 21.15
C ASP A 137 -0.34 -5.23 22.01
N ALA A 138 -0.54 -5.77 23.22
CA ALA A 138 -1.58 -5.35 24.15
C ALA A 138 -1.45 -3.89 24.60
N ASP A 139 -0.23 -3.37 24.72
CA ASP A 139 0.01 -1.98 25.10
C ASP A 139 -0.40 -1.06 23.96
N LEU A 140 -0.03 -1.40 22.73
CA LEU A 140 -0.43 -0.64 21.55
C LEU A 140 -1.95 -0.67 21.34
N ILE A 141 -2.60 -1.81 21.54
CA ILE A 141 -4.06 -1.94 21.50
C ILE A 141 -4.72 -0.98 22.51
N CYS A 142 -4.20 -0.93 23.75
CA CYS A 142 -4.73 -0.05 24.78
C CYS A 142 -4.61 1.43 24.39
N ILE A 143 -3.45 1.84 23.87
CA ILE A 143 -3.20 3.21 23.41
C ILE A 143 -4.17 3.60 22.29
N LEU A 144 -4.29 2.78 21.25
CA LEU A 144 -5.17 3.05 20.11
C LEU A 144 -6.63 3.10 20.52
N ASN A 145 -7.09 2.18 21.38
CA ASN A 145 -8.45 2.18 21.88
C ASN A 145 -8.77 3.46 22.69
N GLY A 146 -7.81 3.96 23.47
CA GLY A 146 -7.94 5.23 24.19
C GLY A 146 -8.10 6.43 23.25
N LEU A 147 -7.39 6.44 22.12
CA LEU A 147 -7.50 7.46 21.08
C LEU A 147 -8.88 7.44 20.41
N VAL A 148 -9.37 6.25 20.04
CA VAL A 148 -10.71 6.03 19.46
C VAL A 148 -11.80 6.55 20.39
N THR A 149 -11.83 6.06 21.63
CA THR A 149 -12.83 6.46 22.64
C THR A 149 -12.82 7.97 22.90
N SER A 150 -11.65 8.58 22.91
CA SER A 150 -11.51 10.03 23.15
C SER A 150 -12.01 10.88 21.98
N PHE A 151 -11.93 10.36 20.75
CA PHE A 151 -12.45 11.01 19.57
C PHE A 151 -13.98 10.90 19.51
N GLU A 152 -14.52 9.70 19.73
CA GLU A 152 -15.98 9.43 19.74
C GLU A 152 -16.71 10.29 20.78
N LYS A 153 -16.17 10.42 22.00
CA LYS A 153 -16.75 11.25 23.07
C LYS A 153 -16.87 12.74 22.74
N LYS A 154 -16.16 13.23 21.72
CA LYS A 154 -16.25 14.64 21.27
C LYS A 154 -17.33 14.85 20.21
N ILE A 155 -17.89 13.77 19.66
CA ILE A 155 -19.00 13.82 18.70
C ILE A 155 -20.29 13.89 19.51
N PRO A 156 -21.03 15.01 19.53
CA PRO A 156 -22.30 15.06 20.26
C PRO A 156 -23.31 14.18 19.52
N GLY A 157 -23.75 13.08 20.13
CA GLY A 157 -24.87 12.27 19.61
C GLY A 157 -24.64 10.77 19.45
N ILE A 158 -23.56 10.21 20.00
CA ILE A 158 -23.50 8.80 20.41
C ILE A 158 -23.57 8.73 21.94
#